data_AF-A0ABD3N9X8-F1
#
_entry.id   AF-A0ABD3N9X8-F1
#
_cell.length_a   1.000
_cell.length_b   1.000
_cell.length_c   1.000
_cell.angle_alpha   90.00
_cell.angle_beta   90.00
_cell.angle_gamma   90.00
#
_symmetry.space_group_name_H-M   'P 1'
#
loop_
_entity.id
_entity.type
_entity.pdbx_description
1 polymer ?
#
loop_
_entity_poly.entity_id
_entity_poly.type
_entity_poly.pdbx_seq_one_letter_code
_entity_poly.pdbx_strand_id
1 'polypeptide(L)'
;MSAADAAEKIGNNADAAATSSSATPISLPPNRFELELEFVQSLASPAYLHYLATSGILYQSSFLDFLRYLRYWKRPEYAKYLQYPHCLYFLDLLVPPSSDSIEGVDSSDSDGGTGVDSGEAFRREIAQVPFRNFVHEQQFYSWQFRSARLYGSSKEEDGASGGK
;
A
#
# COMPACT_ATOMS: atom_id res chain seq x y z
N MET A 1 39.17 -8.04 -73.75
CA MET A 1 37.82 -7.56 -73.39
C MET A 1 37.97 -6.69 -72.15
N SER A 2 37.61 -5.41 -72.28
CA SER A 2 37.74 -4.35 -71.27
C SER A 2 36.36 -4.07 -70.66
N ALA A 3 36.29 -3.77 -69.35
CA ALA A 3 35.55 -2.63 -68.79
C ALA A 3 35.59 -2.66 -67.26
N ALA A 4 35.80 -1.48 -66.69
CA ALA A 4 35.72 -1.15 -65.28
C ALA A 4 34.27 -0.97 -64.80
N ASP A 5 34.14 -0.81 -63.47
CA ASP A 5 33.12 -0.01 -62.77
C ASP A 5 31.89 -0.70 -62.14
N ALA A 6 31.49 -0.13 -60.99
CA ALA A 6 30.24 -0.26 -60.23
C ALA A 6 30.02 -1.55 -59.41
N ALA A 7 30.08 -1.46 -58.06
CA ALA A 7 28.93 -1.28 -57.15
C ALA A 7 28.41 -2.65 -56.65
N GLU A 8 27.94 -2.92 -55.45
CA GLU A 8 27.63 -2.16 -54.24
C GLU A 8 27.22 -3.21 -53.18
N LYS A 9 27.74 -3.07 -51.96
CA LYS A 9 27.03 -3.29 -50.68
C LYS A 9 26.13 -4.54 -50.55
N ILE A 10 26.62 -5.56 -49.84
CA ILE A 10 25.76 -6.41 -49.00
C ILE A 10 26.36 -6.44 -47.59
N GLY A 11 25.86 -5.53 -46.76
CA GLY A 11 25.98 -5.64 -45.31
C GLY A 11 25.05 -6.75 -44.84
N ASN A 12 25.62 -7.81 -44.27
CA ASN A 12 24.83 -8.83 -43.59
C ASN A 12 24.46 -8.31 -42.20
N ASN A 13 23.22 -7.83 -42.13
CA ASN A 13 22.47 -7.48 -40.96
C ASN A 13 22.36 -8.69 -40.01
N ALA A 14 23.14 -8.66 -38.94
CA ALA A 14 22.98 -9.52 -37.76
C ALA A 14 22.77 -8.63 -36.52
N ASP A 15 21.98 -7.58 -36.68
CA ASP A 15 21.56 -6.74 -35.57
C ASP A 15 20.27 -7.29 -34.97
N ALA A 16 20.39 -7.58 -33.68
CA ALA A 16 19.33 -7.78 -32.71
C ALA A 16 18.21 -6.76 -32.89
N ALA A 17 17.18 -7.12 -33.65
CA ALA A 17 15.94 -6.37 -33.74
C ALA A 17 15.12 -6.65 -32.47
N ALA A 18 15.43 -5.85 -31.45
CA ALA A 18 14.50 -5.23 -30.51
C ALA A 18 13.10 -5.85 -30.48
N THR A 19 12.84 -6.64 -29.44
CA THR A 19 11.51 -6.74 -28.84
C THR A 19 11.18 -5.38 -28.22
N SER A 20 10.81 -4.41 -29.05
CA SER A 20 10.16 -3.18 -28.63
C SER A 20 8.69 -3.49 -28.38
N SER A 21 8.39 -3.99 -27.18
CA SER A 21 7.02 -4.03 -26.67
C SER A 21 6.48 -2.61 -26.71
N SER A 22 5.48 -2.39 -27.56
CA SER A 22 4.75 -1.15 -27.75
C SER A 22 4.27 -0.59 -26.41
N ALA A 23 4.95 0.45 -25.94
CA ALA A 23 4.47 1.29 -24.85
C ALA A 23 3.26 2.07 -25.36
N THR A 24 2.09 1.45 -25.33
CA THR A 24 0.84 2.20 -25.31
C THR A 24 0.95 3.19 -24.14
N PRO A 25 0.75 4.50 -24.35
CA PRO A 25 0.73 5.43 -23.23
C PRO A 25 -0.41 4.95 -22.33
N ILE A 26 -0.05 4.48 -21.14
CA ILE A 26 -1.01 4.02 -20.14
C ILE A 26 -1.86 5.25 -19.80
N SER A 27 -2.99 5.38 -20.49
CA SER A 27 -3.97 6.42 -20.25
C SER A 27 -4.59 6.10 -18.89
N LEU A 28 -4.10 6.81 -17.86
CA LEU A 28 -4.63 6.68 -16.52
C LEU A 28 -6.13 7.05 -16.56
N PRO A 29 -6.99 6.28 -15.88
CA PRO A 29 -8.41 6.59 -15.84
C PRO A 29 -8.64 7.97 -15.23
N PRO A 30 -9.65 8.73 -15.70
CA PRO A 30 -9.94 10.07 -15.20
C PRO A 30 -10.27 10.08 -13.70
N ASN A 31 -10.76 8.96 -13.16
CA ASN A 31 -11.17 8.80 -11.77
C ASN A 31 -10.06 8.26 -10.87
N ARG A 32 -8.78 8.42 -11.27
CA ARG A 32 -7.62 7.95 -10.51
C ARG A 32 -7.66 8.38 -9.03
N PHE A 33 -8.03 9.62 -8.77
CA PHE A 33 -8.08 10.16 -7.41
C PHE A 33 -9.10 9.44 -6.53
N GLU A 34 -10.30 9.20 -7.06
CA GLU A 34 -11.37 8.48 -6.37
C GLU A 34 -10.97 7.02 -6.11
N LEU A 35 -10.36 6.37 -7.10
CA LEU A 35 -9.86 5.00 -6.96
C LEU A 35 -8.76 4.90 -5.91
N GLU A 36 -7.80 5.83 -5.89
CA GLU A 36 -6.75 5.87 -4.88
C GLU A 36 -7.34 6.16 -3.48
N LEU A 37 -8.37 7.00 -3.40
CA LEU A 37 -9.08 7.30 -2.15
C LEU A 37 -9.79 6.06 -1.60
N GLU A 38 -10.61 5.39 -2.42
CA GLU A 38 -11.32 4.17 -2.06
C GLU A 38 -10.34 3.06 -1.66
N PHE A 39 -9.25 2.92 -2.42
CA PHE A 39 -8.19 1.98 -2.11
C PHE A 39 -7.55 2.26 -0.74
N VAL A 40 -7.15 3.50 -0.47
CA VAL A 40 -6.56 3.87 0.83
C VAL A 40 -7.55 3.60 1.96
N GLN A 41 -8.82 3.93 1.77
CA GLN A 41 -9.85 3.63 2.77
C GLN A 41 -10.02 2.12 2.99
N SER A 42 -9.89 1.30 1.95
CA SER A 42 -9.97 -0.16 2.07
C SER A 42 -8.82 -0.75 2.91
N LEU A 43 -7.65 -0.10 2.97
CA LEU A 43 -6.55 -0.48 3.86
C LEU A 43 -6.90 -0.34 5.34
N ALA A 44 -7.96 0.41 5.70
CA ALA A 44 -8.47 0.44 7.07
C ALA A 44 -9.11 -0.90 7.48
N SER A 45 -9.49 -1.77 6.53
CA SER A 45 -10.13 -3.06 6.82
C SER A 45 -9.10 -4.16 7.08
N PRO A 46 -9.08 -4.79 8.27
CA PRO A 46 -8.15 -5.87 8.60
C PRO A 46 -8.37 -7.11 7.73
N ALA A 47 -9.62 -7.35 7.30
CA ALA A 47 -9.95 -8.46 6.40
C ALA A 47 -9.30 -8.28 5.03
N TYR A 48 -9.28 -7.04 4.52
CA TYR A 48 -8.62 -6.74 3.24
C TYR A 48 -7.10 -6.83 3.35
N LEU A 49 -6.51 -6.30 4.43
CA LEU A 49 -5.06 -6.44 4.67
C LEU A 49 -4.64 -7.91 4.77
N HIS A 50 -5.43 -8.73 5.44
CA HIS A 50 -5.21 -10.18 5.51
C HIS A 50 -5.26 -10.84 4.12
N TYR A 51 -6.24 -10.46 3.29
CA TYR A 51 -6.30 -10.92 1.90
C TYR A 51 -5.03 -10.53 1.11
N LEU A 52 -4.57 -9.28 1.24
CA LEU A 52 -3.34 -8.82 0.58
C LEU A 52 -2.10 -9.57 1.06
N ALA A 53 -2.03 -9.90 2.35
CA ALA A 53 -0.90 -10.64 2.94
C ALA A 53 -0.87 -12.11 2.49
N THR A 54 -2.02 -12.78 2.52
CA THR A 54 -2.17 -14.19 2.11
C THR A 54 -2.00 -14.40 0.61
N SER A 55 -2.43 -13.43 -0.22
CA SER A 55 -2.24 -13.47 -1.68
C SER A 55 -0.81 -13.19 -2.12
N GLY A 56 0.08 -12.80 -1.20
CA GLY A 56 1.48 -12.52 -1.49
C GLY A 56 1.73 -11.14 -2.13
N ILE A 57 0.68 -10.32 -2.32
CA ILE A 57 0.78 -9.02 -2.98
C ILE A 57 1.66 -8.04 -2.17
N LEU A 58 1.62 -8.13 -0.84
CA LEU A 58 2.43 -7.29 0.07
C LEU A 58 3.94 -7.56 0.00
N TYR A 59 4.38 -8.63 -0.67
CA TYR A 59 5.81 -8.95 -0.84
C TYR A 59 6.37 -8.46 -2.18
N GLN A 60 5.51 -7.99 -3.10
CA GLN A 60 5.94 -7.48 -4.39
C GLN A 60 6.52 -6.07 -4.24
N SER A 61 7.77 -5.85 -4.67
CA SER A 61 8.43 -4.54 -4.59
C SER A 61 7.63 -3.43 -5.29
N SER A 62 7.04 -3.74 -6.44
CA SER A 62 6.20 -2.78 -7.20
C SER A 62 4.97 -2.31 -6.42
N PHE A 63 4.39 -3.18 -5.60
CA PHE A 63 3.26 -2.82 -4.74
C PHE A 63 3.72 -1.97 -3.55
N LEU A 64 4.90 -2.23 -3.00
CA LEU A 64 5.49 -1.39 -1.95
C LEU A 64 5.81 0.01 -2.45
N ASP A 65 6.31 0.14 -3.68
CA ASP A 65 6.51 1.45 -4.32
C ASP A 65 5.18 2.19 -4.50
N PHE A 66 4.10 1.47 -4.82
CA PHE A 66 2.76 2.07 -4.86
C PHE A 66 2.28 2.52 -3.47
N LEU A 67 2.51 1.75 -2.42
CA LEU A 67 2.21 2.17 -1.04
C LEU A 67 3.04 3.38 -0.62
N ARG A 68 4.33 3.46 -1.00
CA ARG A 68 5.17 4.65 -0.79
C ARG A 68 4.57 5.87 -1.48
N TYR A 69 4.10 5.72 -2.72
CA TYR A 69 3.41 6.78 -3.43
C TYR A 69 2.19 7.27 -2.63
N LEU A 70 1.34 6.39 -2.11
CA LEU A 70 0.14 6.75 -1.34
C LEU A 70 0.41 7.51 -0.04
N ARG A 71 1.66 7.65 0.41
CA ARG A 71 2.00 8.50 1.56
C ARG A 71 1.65 9.97 1.35
N TYR A 72 1.43 10.41 0.11
CA TYR A 72 0.98 11.76 -0.18
C TYR A 72 -0.37 12.10 0.51
N TRP A 73 -1.22 11.09 0.78
CA TRP A 73 -2.50 11.25 1.48
C TRP A 73 -2.36 11.74 2.92
N LYS A 74 -1.16 11.64 3.53
CA LYS A 74 -0.88 12.18 4.88
C LYS A 74 -0.83 13.71 4.91
N ARG A 75 -0.63 14.37 3.76
CA ARG A 75 -0.64 15.83 3.70
C ARG A 75 -2.04 16.35 4.06
N PRO A 76 -2.16 17.43 4.84
CA PRO A 76 -3.44 17.93 5.34
C PRO A 76 -4.41 18.33 4.22
N GLU A 77 -3.87 18.71 3.06
CA GLU A 77 -4.62 19.03 1.83
C GLU A 77 -5.51 17.88 1.35
N TYR A 78 -5.04 16.64 1.48
CA TYR A 78 -5.72 15.43 1.00
C TYR A 78 -6.37 14.64 2.14
N ALA A 79 -5.78 14.68 3.34
CA ALA A 79 -6.28 13.95 4.51
C ALA A 79 -7.74 14.32 4.87
N LYS A 80 -8.20 15.52 4.50
CA LYS A 80 -9.59 15.97 4.71
C LYS A 80 -10.66 15.11 4.01
N TYR A 81 -10.28 14.35 2.99
CA TYR A 81 -11.20 13.46 2.25
C TYR A 81 -11.29 12.05 2.85
N LEU A 82 -10.45 11.73 3.84
CA LEU A 82 -10.43 10.40 4.47
C LEU A 82 -11.47 10.30 5.58
N GLN A 83 -12.43 9.40 5.41
CA GLN A 83 -13.44 9.10 6.44
C GLN A 83 -12.86 8.23 7.57
N TYR A 84 -11.89 7.38 7.23
CA TYR A 84 -11.32 6.36 8.12
C TYR A 84 -9.87 6.69 8.46
N PRO A 85 -9.57 7.29 9.63
CA PRO A 85 -8.20 7.69 9.96
C PRO A 85 -7.25 6.50 10.17
N HIS A 86 -7.78 5.30 10.44
CA HIS A 86 -6.99 4.10 10.67
C HIS A 86 -6.18 3.64 9.44
N CYS A 87 -6.60 4.00 8.21
CA CYS A 87 -5.86 3.63 7.01
C CYS A 87 -4.44 4.17 7.00
N LEU A 88 -4.24 5.41 7.49
CA LEU A 88 -2.92 6.05 7.53
C LEU A 88 -1.99 5.36 8.53
N TYR A 89 -2.56 4.88 9.64
CA TYR A 89 -1.80 4.12 10.64
C TYR A 89 -1.32 2.78 10.06
N PHE A 90 -2.20 2.05 9.37
CA PHE A 90 -1.78 0.81 8.72
C PHE A 90 -0.80 1.03 7.56
N LEU A 91 -0.92 2.14 6.83
CA LEU A 91 0.04 2.49 5.79
C LEU A 91 1.45 2.65 6.37
N ASP A 92 1.58 3.30 7.54
CA ASP A 92 2.87 3.44 8.24
C ASP A 92 3.40 2.11 8.78
N LEU A 93 2.52 1.22 9.26
CA LEU A 93 2.90 -0.11 9.71
C LEU A 93 3.35 -1.01 8.55
N LEU A 94 2.73 -0.87 7.38
CA LEU A 94 3.09 -1.62 6.18
C LEU A 94 4.40 -1.14 5.57
N VAL A 95 4.62 0.17 5.51
CA VAL A 95 5.81 0.80 4.93
C VAL A 95 6.35 1.84 5.90
N PRO A 96 7.26 1.45 6.81
CA PRO A 96 7.81 2.36 7.80
C PRO A 96 8.73 3.40 7.12
N PRO A 97 8.80 4.65 7.62
CA PRO A 97 9.64 5.71 7.05
C PRO A 97 11.13 5.36 7.00
N SER A 98 11.59 4.44 7.84
CA SER A 98 12.98 3.97 7.88
C SER A 98 13.38 3.17 6.65
N SER A 99 12.43 2.53 5.96
CA SER A 99 12.67 1.66 4.79
C SER A 99 13.00 2.41 3.50
N ASP A 100 12.92 3.75 3.49
CA ASP A 100 13.31 4.57 2.33
C ASP A 100 14.83 4.90 2.32
N SER A 101 15.55 4.53 3.38
CA SER A 101 17.00 4.72 3.49
C SER A 101 17.71 3.67 2.64
N ILE A 102 18.01 4.02 1.39
CA ILE A 102 18.70 3.18 0.40
C ILE A 102 19.97 2.56 1.02
N GLU A 103 19.98 1.24 1.15
CA GLU A 103 21.21 0.47 1.34
C GLU A 103 22.12 0.66 0.13
N GLY A 104 23.08 1.56 0.29
CA GLY A 104 24.18 1.76 -0.62
C GLY A 104 25.49 1.65 0.14
N VAL A 105 25.84 0.44 0.61
CA VAL A 105 27.23 0.07 0.91
C VAL A 105 27.45 -1.36 0.43
N ASP A 106 28.08 -1.45 -0.74
CA ASP A 106 28.87 -2.58 -1.22
C ASP A 106 29.81 -3.08 -0.11
N SER A 107 29.67 -4.34 0.30
CA SER A 107 30.79 -5.22 0.65
C SER A 107 30.32 -6.67 0.80
N SER A 108 31.08 -7.52 0.13
CA SER A 108 31.13 -8.97 0.26
C SER A 108 31.23 -9.46 1.71
N ASP A 109 30.78 -10.71 1.89
CA ASP A 109 31.02 -11.61 3.01
C ASP A 109 29.98 -11.61 4.15
N SER A 110 29.25 -12.73 4.16
CA SER A 110 28.89 -13.54 5.33
C SER A 110 27.81 -13.04 6.29
N ASP A 111 26.86 -13.95 6.45
CA ASP A 111 25.87 -14.09 7.51
C ASP A 111 24.52 -13.39 7.27
N GLY A 112 23.47 -14.22 7.28
CA GLY A 112 22.09 -13.86 7.04
C GLY A 112 21.53 -13.05 8.20
N GLY A 113 21.98 -11.80 8.30
CA GLY A 113 21.40 -10.78 9.15
C GLY A 113 20.00 -10.46 8.65
N THR A 114 19.02 -11.17 9.20
CA THR A 114 17.61 -10.79 9.13
C THR A 114 17.43 -9.45 9.84
N GLY A 115 17.77 -8.36 9.14
CA GLY A 115 17.22 -7.06 9.42
C GLY A 115 15.73 -7.16 9.15
N VAL A 116 14.98 -7.66 10.14
CA VAL A 116 13.53 -7.78 10.07
C VAL A 116 13.01 -6.35 9.95
N ASP A 117 12.79 -5.92 8.71
CA ASP A 117 12.11 -4.68 8.43
C ASP A 117 10.82 -4.74 9.23
N SER A 118 10.60 -3.78 10.13
CA SER A 118 9.44 -3.82 11.03
C SER A 118 8.12 -3.88 10.24
N GLY A 119 8.14 -3.36 9.01
CA GLY A 119 7.03 -3.52 8.07
C GLY A 119 6.85 -4.95 7.57
N GLU A 120 7.93 -5.69 7.36
CA GLU A 120 7.86 -7.11 6.99
C GLU A 120 7.29 -7.97 8.13
N ALA A 121 7.70 -7.70 9.37
CA ALA A 121 7.13 -8.37 10.54
C ALA A 121 5.60 -8.21 10.60
N PHE A 122 5.11 -6.97 10.44
CA PHE A 122 3.68 -6.69 10.44
C PHE A 122 2.94 -7.38 9.28
N ARG A 123 3.53 -7.43 8.07
CA ARG A 123 2.95 -8.14 6.91
C ARG A 123 2.82 -9.65 7.18
N ARG A 124 3.76 -10.24 7.90
CA ARG A 124 3.68 -11.64 8.33
C ARG A 124 2.61 -11.84 9.39
N GLU A 125 2.51 -10.93 10.36
CA GLU A 125 1.50 -11.01 11.42
C GLU A 125 0.06 -10.84 10.89
N ILE A 126 -0.18 -9.90 9.97
CA ILE A 126 -1.52 -9.69 9.38
C ILE A 126 -1.98 -10.85 8.49
N ALA A 127 -1.05 -11.67 8.00
CA ALA A 127 -1.37 -12.94 7.36
C ALA A 127 -1.96 -13.97 8.35
N GLN A 128 -1.76 -13.80 9.65
CA GLN A 128 -2.31 -14.70 10.66
C GLN A 128 -3.77 -14.38 10.96
N VAL A 129 -4.61 -15.40 10.90
CA VAL A 129 -6.05 -15.31 11.19
C VAL A 129 -6.34 -14.79 12.62
N PRO A 130 -5.65 -15.25 13.68
CA PRO A 130 -5.90 -14.75 15.04
C PRO A 130 -5.58 -13.26 15.18
N PHE A 131 -4.46 -12.81 14.61
CA PHE A 131 -4.06 -11.41 14.68
C PHE A 131 -5.03 -10.51 13.90
N ARG A 132 -5.48 -10.94 12.71
CA ARG A 132 -6.55 -10.25 11.98
C ARG A 132 -7.81 -10.06 12.83
N ASN A 133 -8.26 -11.12 13.52
CA ASN A 133 -9.43 -11.05 14.39
C ASN A 133 -9.20 -10.08 15.56
N PHE A 134 -8.01 -10.12 16.16
CA PHE A 134 -7.63 -9.18 17.21
C PHE A 134 -7.67 -7.72 16.72
N VAL A 135 -7.08 -7.42 15.56
CA VAL A 135 -7.12 -6.06 14.99
C VAL A 135 -8.57 -5.63 14.71
N HIS A 136 -9.40 -6.54 14.19
CA HIS A 136 -10.81 -6.28 13.94
C HIS A 136 -11.59 -5.99 15.24
N GLU A 137 -11.35 -6.75 16.31
CA GLU A 137 -11.93 -6.49 17.64
C GLU A 137 -11.45 -5.15 18.20
N GLN A 138 -10.16 -4.84 18.11
CA GLN A 138 -9.62 -3.56 18.57
C GLN A 138 -10.25 -2.38 17.82
N GLN A 139 -10.43 -2.51 16.51
CA GLN A 139 -11.18 -1.54 15.75
C GLN A 139 -12.63 -1.44 16.26
N PHE A 140 -13.33 -2.56 16.43
CA PHE A 140 -14.68 -2.54 16.97
C PHE A 140 -14.76 -1.85 18.34
N TYR A 141 -13.83 -2.11 19.26
CA TYR A 141 -13.78 -1.43 20.57
C TYR A 141 -13.55 0.07 20.43
N SER A 142 -12.63 0.50 19.57
CA SER A 142 -12.39 1.93 19.33
C SER A 142 -13.64 2.63 18.77
N TRP A 143 -14.41 1.92 17.93
CA TRP A 143 -15.66 2.39 17.36
C TRP A 143 -16.79 2.41 18.39
N GLN A 144 -16.93 1.37 19.22
CA GLN A 144 -17.89 1.35 20.33
C GLN A 144 -17.62 2.45 21.34
N PHE A 145 -16.35 2.68 21.69
CA PHE A 145 -15.98 3.74 22.61
C PHE A 145 -16.29 5.13 22.03
N ARG A 146 -15.97 5.33 20.75
CA ARG A 146 -16.26 6.59 20.03
C ARG A 146 -17.76 6.79 19.82
N SER A 147 -18.52 5.75 19.53
CA SER A 147 -19.99 5.82 19.39
C SER A 147 -20.66 6.05 20.74
N ALA A 148 -20.22 5.40 21.81
CA ALA A 148 -20.69 5.67 23.17
C ALA A 148 -20.45 7.13 23.56
N ARG A 149 -19.28 7.69 23.21
CA ARG A 149 -18.97 9.09 23.51
C ARG A 149 -19.75 10.11 22.68
N LEU A 150 -20.17 9.77 21.46
CA LEU A 150 -20.88 10.67 20.55
C LEU A 150 -22.41 10.53 20.60
N TYR A 151 -22.91 9.32 20.91
CA TYR A 151 -24.33 8.97 20.84
C TYR A 151 -24.90 8.40 22.15
N GLY A 152 -24.09 8.24 23.20
CA GLY A 152 -24.47 7.46 24.38
C GLY A 152 -23.95 8.01 25.71
N SER A 153 -24.47 9.18 26.11
CA SER A 153 -24.76 9.41 27.53
C SER A 153 -25.90 10.42 27.69
N SER A 154 -27.08 10.12 27.11
CA SER A 154 -28.34 10.63 27.65
C SER A 154 -28.73 9.70 28.82
N LYS A 155 -28.04 9.87 29.95
CA LYS A 155 -28.67 9.55 31.23
C LYS A 155 -29.76 10.60 31.43
N GLU A 156 -30.99 10.26 31.08
CA GLU A 156 -32.16 10.91 31.67
C GLU A 156 -32.16 10.54 33.17
N GLU A 157 -31.51 11.38 33.98
CA GLU A 157 -31.79 11.46 35.41
C GLU A 157 -32.92 12.49 35.60
N ASP A 158 -34.15 12.11 35.23
CA ASP A 158 -35.33 12.83 35.68
C ASP A 158 -35.84 12.17 36.96
N GLY A 159 -35.50 12.81 38.09
CA GLY A 159 -36.23 12.61 39.33
C GLY A 159 -37.66 13.10 39.16
N ALA A 160 -38.63 12.18 39.23
CA ALA A 160 -40.03 12.52 39.44
C ALA A 160 -40.59 11.74 40.65
N SER A 161 -40.64 12.47 41.76
CA SER A 161 -41.46 12.24 42.95
C SER A 161 -42.91 11.85 42.62
N GLY A 162 -43.49 10.90 43.36
CA GLY A 162 -44.94 10.86 43.62
C GLY A 162 -45.59 9.48 43.73
N GLY A 163 -46.11 9.16 44.92
CA GLY A 163 -47.07 8.08 45.20
C GLY A 163 -46.42 6.87 45.88
N LYS A 164 -46.79 6.47 47.10
CA LYS A 164 -48.10 6.47 47.74
C LYS A 164 -47.94 6.42 49.26
#